data_AF-A0A4U0SMG0-F1
#
_entry.id   AF-A0A4U0SMG0-F1
#
_cell.length_a   1.000
_cell.length_b   1.000
_cell.length_c   1.000
_cell.angle_alpha   90.00
_cell.angle_beta   90.00
_cell.angle_gamma   90.00
#
_symmetry.space_group_name_H-M   'P 1'
#
loop_
_entity.id
_entity.type
_entity.pdbx_description
1 polymer ?
#
loop_
_entity_poly.entity_id
_entity_poly.type
_entity_poly.pdbx_seq_one_letter_code
_entity_poly.pdbx_strand_id
1 'polypeptide(L)'
;MTAGTDDGDRPRLLPARPRPRSGETTDSYIRRLARANHLKPSYLRGYLVGPPDYGCGKRPRADRLAAATGRQQDALERALIDLVRRKREEPARPKRHVTTSADKPALFAAIREDVAAGELSVQRLAKLHHVSQHIVRQALASPTPPPRKQRPAIEGPAKGRVGPAIDAILDEHAATHAGQLPPVRLVWERLLDEHDATVAYATVHRYMSSHPLKNPDTLTSHPGRTSGNSLAESRQTFQPGVFKHHRALLTAVRREPARHGIDGTFATATAFILGLDAGTSWHMLTGFQEWLVVRLGRGHDMTWAALVRHLAPGGWIHPLTPRAETDAVITLYRLLSEFFHARERPDGLARIFRDYQAWLTTQAWYQFETTEPNQIN
;
A
#
# COMPACT_ATOMS: atom_id res chain seq x y z
N MET A 1 22.93 21.42 -38.82
CA MET A 1 21.72 20.64 -38.48
C MET A 1 21.36 20.95 -37.04
N THR A 2 20.41 21.87 -36.87
CA THR A 2 19.92 22.36 -35.58
C THR A 2 19.03 21.31 -34.93
N ALA A 3 19.44 20.82 -33.76
CA ALA A 3 18.63 19.97 -32.91
C ALA A 3 17.45 20.79 -32.36
N GLY A 4 16.30 20.67 -33.01
CA GLY A 4 15.02 21.06 -32.43
C GLY A 4 14.51 19.90 -31.58
N THR A 5 14.51 20.06 -30.26
CA THR A 5 13.72 19.24 -29.34
C THR A 5 13.55 19.96 -28.01
N ASP A 6 12.31 19.92 -27.50
CA ASP A 6 11.88 20.25 -26.14
C ASP A 6 11.24 21.63 -25.83
N ASP A 7 10.48 22.20 -26.76
CA ASP A 7 9.54 23.31 -26.46
C ASP A 7 8.16 22.83 -25.94
N GLY A 8 7.96 21.50 -25.89
CA GLY A 8 6.67 20.88 -25.53
C GLY A 8 6.45 20.61 -24.04
N ASP A 9 7.51 20.53 -23.23
CA ASP A 9 7.40 20.19 -21.81
C ASP A 9 7.28 21.42 -20.89
N ARG A 10 7.71 22.61 -21.33
CA ARG A 10 7.67 23.82 -20.50
C ARG A 10 6.25 24.38 -20.39
N PRO A 11 5.75 24.64 -19.17
CA PRO A 11 4.42 25.17 -18.99
C PRO A 11 4.31 26.59 -19.54
N ARG A 12 3.16 26.90 -20.16
CA ARG A 12 2.89 28.22 -20.72
C ARG A 12 2.67 29.25 -19.60
N LEU A 13 3.00 30.49 -19.91
CA LEU A 13 2.77 31.62 -19.01
C LEU A 13 1.28 31.82 -18.76
N LEU A 14 0.92 31.96 -17.48
CA LEU A 14 -0.44 32.23 -17.04
C LEU A 14 -0.80 33.71 -17.24
N PRO A 15 -2.04 34.03 -17.68
CA PRO A 15 -2.52 35.40 -17.86
C PRO A 15 -2.40 36.28 -16.60
N ALA A 16 -2.94 35.83 -15.47
CA ALA A 16 -2.89 36.53 -14.20
C ALA A 16 -1.77 35.95 -13.31
N ARG A 17 -0.89 36.82 -12.81
CA ARG A 17 0.35 36.42 -12.11
C ARG A 17 0.49 37.08 -10.74
N PRO A 18 -0.43 36.81 -9.80
CA PRO A 18 -0.37 37.37 -8.45
C PRO A 18 1.01 37.13 -7.82
N ARG A 19 1.50 38.14 -7.08
CA ARG A 19 2.77 38.03 -6.37
C ARG A 19 2.64 37.02 -5.23
N PRO A 20 3.64 36.13 -5.02
CA PRO A 20 3.67 35.26 -3.85
C PRO A 20 3.79 36.11 -2.59
N ARG A 21 3.10 35.73 -1.52
CA ARG A 21 3.28 36.36 -0.20
C ARG A 21 4.47 35.70 0.50
N SER A 22 5.24 36.48 1.25
CA SER A 22 6.34 35.93 2.05
C SER A 22 5.79 35.04 3.15
N GLY A 23 6.34 33.84 3.30
CA GLY A 23 5.87 32.86 4.29
C GLY A 23 4.57 32.15 3.90
N GLU A 24 4.16 32.21 2.64
CA GLU A 24 2.99 31.48 2.15
C GLU A 24 3.36 30.01 1.85
N THR A 25 2.40 29.09 2.00
CA THR A 25 2.60 27.71 1.56
C THR A 25 2.43 27.60 0.04
N THR A 26 3.09 26.62 -0.56
CA THR A 26 3.02 26.37 -2.01
C THR A 26 1.58 26.13 -2.46
N ASP A 27 0.82 25.32 -1.72
CA ASP A 27 -0.58 25.03 -2.03
C ASP A 27 -1.51 26.26 -1.83
N SER A 28 -1.22 27.18 -0.89
CA SER A 28 -1.96 28.44 -0.76
C SER A 28 -1.72 29.35 -1.96
N TYR A 29 -0.46 29.49 -2.38
CA TYR A 29 -0.10 30.29 -3.55
C TYR A 29 -0.72 29.73 -4.83
N ILE A 30 -0.67 28.41 -5.04
CA ILE A 30 -1.28 27.76 -6.20
C ILE A 30 -2.80 27.97 -6.24
N ARG A 31 -3.50 27.90 -5.11
CA ARG A 31 -4.94 28.18 -5.06
C ARG A 31 -5.28 29.61 -5.50
N ARG A 32 -4.54 30.59 -4.97
CA ARG A 32 -4.71 31.99 -5.40
C ARG A 32 -4.38 32.18 -6.88
N LEU A 33 -3.33 31.53 -7.36
CA LEU A 33 -2.93 31.55 -8.76
C LEU A 33 -3.99 30.92 -9.66
N ALA A 34 -4.56 29.78 -9.26
CA ALA A 34 -5.63 29.10 -9.99
C ALA A 34 -6.88 29.98 -10.08
N ARG A 35 -7.32 30.55 -8.94
CA ARG A 35 -8.48 31.46 -8.89
C ARG A 35 -8.31 32.69 -9.76
N ALA A 36 -7.13 33.32 -9.73
CA ALA A 36 -6.82 34.48 -10.56
C ALA A 36 -6.88 34.17 -12.07
N ASN A 37 -6.71 32.90 -12.46
CA ASN A 37 -6.77 32.43 -13.84
C ASN A 37 -8.04 31.63 -14.16
N HIS A 38 -9.04 31.61 -13.26
CA HIS A 38 -10.27 30.82 -13.39
C HIS A 38 -10.03 29.32 -13.63
N LEU A 39 -8.96 28.77 -13.06
CA LEU A 39 -8.62 27.35 -13.11
C LEU A 39 -9.02 26.66 -11.81
N LYS A 40 -9.31 25.36 -11.90
CA LYS A 40 -9.43 24.51 -10.70
C LYS A 40 -8.07 24.39 -10.00
N PRO A 41 -7.99 24.58 -8.67
CA PRO A 41 -6.77 24.33 -7.91
C PRO A 41 -6.14 22.97 -8.15
N SER A 42 -6.93 21.90 -8.19
CA SER A 42 -6.49 20.54 -8.48
C SER A 42 -5.79 20.42 -9.83
N TYR A 43 -6.40 21.02 -10.86
CA TYR A 43 -5.88 21.04 -12.24
C TYR A 43 -4.55 21.76 -12.33
N LEU A 44 -4.47 23.01 -11.83
CA LEU A 44 -3.23 23.78 -11.87
C LEU A 44 -2.12 23.08 -11.07
N ARG A 45 -2.45 22.50 -9.91
CA ARG A 45 -1.50 21.74 -9.11
C ARG A 45 -0.94 20.56 -9.89
N GLY A 46 -1.78 19.78 -10.58
CA GLY A 46 -1.35 18.67 -11.43
C GLY A 46 -0.49 19.11 -12.63
N TYR A 47 -0.88 20.21 -13.29
CA TYR A 47 -0.13 20.80 -14.40
C TYR A 47 1.30 21.22 -14.01
N LEU A 48 1.45 21.71 -12.78
CA LEU A 48 2.75 22.11 -12.22
C LEU A 48 3.61 20.94 -11.73
N VAL A 49 3.09 19.72 -11.63
CA VAL A 49 3.92 18.53 -11.40
C VAL A 49 4.57 18.09 -12.71
N GLY A 50 3.81 18.11 -13.82
CA GLY A 50 4.28 17.80 -15.17
C GLY A 50 4.49 16.30 -15.44
N PRO A 51 4.68 15.92 -16.73
CA PRO A 51 4.98 14.54 -17.10
C PRO A 51 6.34 14.04 -16.56
N PRO A 52 6.51 12.71 -16.41
CA PRO A 52 5.50 11.65 -16.52
C PRO A 52 4.58 11.56 -15.28
N ASP A 53 4.88 12.34 -14.24
CA ASP A 53 4.26 12.26 -12.92
C ASP A 53 3.06 13.22 -12.77
N TYR A 54 1.95 12.99 -13.46
CA TYR A 54 0.69 13.74 -13.19
C TYR A 54 0.03 13.36 -11.85
N GLY A 55 0.80 12.79 -10.92
CA GLY A 55 0.32 12.07 -9.75
C GLY A 55 -0.26 12.97 -8.67
N CYS A 56 -1.47 12.61 -8.23
CA CYS A 56 -2.11 13.14 -7.02
C CYS A 56 -1.15 13.03 -5.83
N GLY A 57 -0.92 14.13 -5.10
CA GLY A 57 -0.03 14.14 -3.94
C GLY A 57 1.46 14.28 -4.21
N LYS A 58 1.91 14.34 -5.46
CA LYS A 58 3.26 14.81 -5.79
C LYS A 58 3.39 16.31 -5.55
N ARG A 59 4.61 16.79 -5.35
CA ARG A 59 4.87 18.22 -5.15
C ARG A 59 4.97 18.93 -6.50
N PRO A 60 4.38 20.15 -6.63
CA PRO A 60 4.64 21.03 -7.76
C PRO A 60 6.14 21.28 -7.92
N ARG A 61 6.65 21.26 -9.15
CA ARG A 61 8.07 21.53 -9.39
C ARG A 61 8.33 23.04 -9.46
N ALA A 62 9.45 23.47 -8.88
CA ALA A 62 9.79 24.89 -8.74
C ALA A 62 10.08 25.56 -10.09
N ASP A 63 10.77 24.86 -10.99
CA ASP A 63 11.05 25.22 -12.38
C ASP A 63 9.75 25.44 -13.18
N ARG A 64 8.77 24.53 -13.04
CA ARG A 64 7.47 24.64 -13.72
C ARG A 64 6.65 25.81 -13.19
N LEU A 65 6.66 26.04 -11.88
CA LEU A 65 5.99 27.20 -11.28
C LEU A 65 6.65 28.52 -11.72
N ALA A 66 7.99 28.54 -11.81
CA ALA A 66 8.74 29.68 -12.35
C ALA A 66 8.36 29.98 -13.80
N ALA A 67 8.35 28.95 -14.66
CA ALA A 67 7.95 29.06 -16.05
C ALA A 67 6.49 29.51 -16.22
N ALA A 68 5.54 28.93 -15.46
CA ALA A 68 4.13 29.29 -15.54
C ALA A 68 3.83 30.71 -15.04
N THR A 69 4.61 31.23 -14.09
CA THR A 69 4.41 32.57 -13.53
C THR A 69 5.32 33.63 -14.15
N GLY A 70 6.31 33.24 -14.96
CA GLY A 70 7.34 34.13 -15.50
C GLY A 70 8.22 34.75 -14.42
N ARG A 71 8.42 34.05 -13.30
CA ARG A 71 9.21 34.52 -12.15
C ARG A 71 10.50 33.73 -12.02
N GLN A 72 11.53 34.35 -11.46
CA GLN A 72 12.76 33.65 -11.11
C GLN A 72 12.50 32.59 -10.04
N GLN A 73 13.05 31.39 -10.23
CA GLN A 73 12.84 30.25 -9.34
C GLN A 73 13.25 30.57 -7.91
N ASP A 74 14.44 31.15 -7.69
CA ASP A 74 14.94 31.48 -6.35
C ASP A 74 14.02 32.45 -5.59
N ALA A 75 13.32 33.35 -6.31
CA ALA A 75 12.38 34.27 -5.68
C ALA A 75 11.16 33.52 -5.14
N LEU A 76 10.70 32.47 -5.83
CA LEU A 76 9.62 31.61 -5.38
C LEU A 76 10.07 30.73 -4.20
N GLU A 77 11.29 30.17 -4.26
CA GLU A 77 11.84 29.33 -3.18
C GLU A 77 12.06 30.10 -1.87
N ARG A 78 12.40 31.40 -1.95
CA ARG A 78 12.52 32.26 -0.77
C ARG A 78 11.16 32.68 -0.22
N ALA A 79 10.17 32.89 -1.08
CA ALA A 79 8.85 33.34 -0.66
C ALA A 79 7.98 32.20 -0.10
N LEU A 80 8.06 31.01 -0.69
CA LEU A 80 7.21 29.86 -0.37
C LEU A 80 7.92 28.88 0.58
N ILE A 81 7.27 28.59 1.71
CA ILE A 81 7.90 27.87 2.83
C ILE A 81 8.33 26.44 2.46
N ASP A 82 7.54 25.75 1.65
CA ASP A 82 7.63 24.29 1.45
C ASP A 82 7.86 23.89 -0.02
N LEU A 83 8.17 24.85 -0.90
CA LEU A 83 8.35 24.62 -2.34
C LEU A 83 9.49 23.64 -2.61
N VAL A 84 10.61 23.82 -1.92
CA VAL A 84 11.77 22.92 -2.01
C VAL A 84 11.87 22.07 -0.75
N ARG A 85 12.13 20.77 -0.95
CA ARG A 85 12.48 19.88 0.16
C ARG A 85 13.82 20.31 0.73
N ARG A 86 13.82 21.10 1.80
CA ARG A 86 15.01 21.24 2.64
C ARG A 86 15.32 19.89 3.25
N LYS A 87 16.38 19.22 2.77
CA LYS A 87 16.92 18.02 3.41
C LYS A 87 17.40 18.46 4.79
N ARG A 88 16.57 18.24 5.81
CA ARG A 88 17.02 18.38 7.19
C ARG A 88 18.13 17.36 7.36
N GLU A 89 19.34 17.82 7.67
CA GLU A 89 20.39 16.93 8.14
C GLU A 89 19.86 16.27 9.41
N GLU A 90 19.44 15.01 9.28
CA GLU A 90 19.03 14.25 10.45
C GLU A 90 20.30 13.95 11.24
N PRO A 91 20.39 14.39 12.51
CA PRO A 91 21.52 14.01 13.33
C PRO A 91 21.58 12.48 13.35
N ALA A 92 22.78 11.92 13.15
CA ALA A 92 22.98 10.48 13.06
C ALA A 92 22.35 9.82 14.29
N ARG A 93 21.19 9.19 14.11
CA ARG A 93 20.49 8.55 15.23
C ARG A 93 21.36 7.35 15.64
N PRO A 94 21.74 7.23 16.93
CA PRO A 94 22.47 6.06 17.37
C PRO A 94 21.64 4.81 17.04
N LYS A 95 22.27 3.82 16.41
CA LYS A 95 21.65 2.52 16.12
C LYS A 95 21.30 1.85 17.45
N ARG A 96 20.08 2.06 17.94
CA ARG A 96 19.55 1.30 19.08
C ARG A 96 19.27 -0.11 18.59
N HIS A 97 19.96 -1.10 19.13
CA HIS A 97 19.53 -2.49 19.03
C HIS A 97 18.16 -2.59 19.70
N VAL A 98 17.12 -2.70 18.89
CA VAL A 98 15.76 -2.92 19.39
C VAL A 98 15.65 -4.40 19.68
N THR A 99 15.54 -4.79 20.94
CA THR A 99 15.07 -6.13 21.29
C THR A 99 13.63 -6.26 20.79
N THR A 100 13.39 -7.22 19.91
CA THR A 100 12.04 -7.46 19.39
C THR A 100 11.17 -7.98 20.55
N SER A 101 9.85 -7.80 20.48
CA SER A 101 8.96 -8.36 21.52
C SER A 101 9.09 -9.88 21.67
N ALA A 102 9.51 -10.57 20.60
CA ALA A 102 9.79 -12.00 20.57
C ALA A 102 11.03 -12.39 21.40
N ASP A 103 11.99 -11.48 21.58
CA ASP A 103 13.26 -11.76 22.26
C ASP A 103 13.19 -11.51 23.77
N LYS A 104 12.14 -10.79 24.23
CA LYS A 104 11.96 -10.45 25.64
C LYS A 104 11.73 -11.65 26.56
N PRO A 105 10.95 -12.69 26.20
CA PRO A 105 10.81 -13.88 27.03
C PRO A 105 12.13 -14.62 27.23
N ALA A 106 12.95 -14.74 26.19
CA ALA A 106 14.27 -15.36 26.27
C ALA A 106 15.22 -14.56 27.19
N LEU A 107 15.20 -13.22 27.08
CA LEU A 107 15.92 -12.33 27.99
C LEU A 107 15.50 -12.50 29.46
N PHE A 108 14.21 -12.67 29.73
CA PHE A 108 13.69 -12.86 31.09
C PHE A 108 14.08 -14.23 31.67
N ALA A 109 14.13 -15.27 30.82
CA ALA A 109 14.62 -16.59 31.20
C ALA A 109 16.12 -16.56 31.57
N ALA A 110 16.95 -15.95 30.72
CA ALA A 110 18.38 -15.83 30.95
C ALA A 110 18.71 -15.08 32.25
N ILE A 111 18.03 -13.97 32.54
CA ILE A 111 18.20 -13.22 33.80
C ILE A 111 17.92 -14.10 35.02
N ARG A 112 16.91 -14.98 34.95
CA ARG A 112 16.53 -15.87 36.05
C ARG A 112 17.49 -17.05 36.21
N GLU A 113 18.03 -17.57 35.11
CA GLU A 113 19.05 -18.62 35.12
C GLU A 113 20.34 -18.10 35.77
N ASP A 114 20.80 -16.89 35.42
CA ASP A 114 22.00 -16.28 36.01
C ASP A 114 21.86 -15.99 37.51
N VAL A 115 20.63 -15.73 37.98
CA VAL A 115 20.31 -15.58 39.42
C VAL A 115 20.29 -16.94 40.14
N ALA A 116 19.83 -18.00 39.46
CA ALA A 116 19.85 -19.35 40.01
C ALA A 116 21.27 -19.95 40.03
N ALA A 117 22.12 -19.57 39.06
CA ALA A 117 23.51 -20.00 38.94
C ALA A 117 24.47 -19.26 39.89
N GLY A 118 24.09 -18.09 40.41
CA GLY A 118 24.88 -17.37 41.41
C GLY A 118 24.15 -16.18 42.06
N GLU A 119 24.56 -15.81 43.28
CA GLU A 119 24.01 -14.66 44.01
C GLU A 119 24.51 -13.32 43.44
N LEU A 120 24.18 -13.03 42.18
CA LEU A 120 24.52 -11.77 41.52
C LEU A 120 23.55 -10.67 41.94
N SER A 121 24.08 -9.50 42.30
CA SER A 121 23.25 -8.34 42.61
C SER A 121 22.51 -7.82 41.37
N VAL A 122 21.32 -7.24 41.57
CA VAL A 122 20.48 -6.65 40.50
C VAL A 122 21.26 -5.66 39.61
N GLN A 123 22.22 -4.94 40.18
CA GLN A 123 23.08 -4.01 39.42
C GLN A 123 24.04 -4.73 38.48
N ARG A 124 24.58 -5.87 38.90
CA ARG A 124 25.53 -6.66 38.09
C ARG A 124 24.82 -7.38 36.94
N LEU A 125 23.63 -7.92 37.21
CA LEU A 125 22.75 -8.51 36.18
C LEU A 125 22.32 -7.48 35.12
N ALA A 126 21.98 -6.26 35.55
CA ALA A 126 21.62 -5.18 34.63
C ALA A 126 22.76 -4.83 33.65
N LYS A 127 24.02 -4.82 34.14
CA LYS A 127 25.20 -4.60 33.30
C LYS A 127 25.47 -5.78 32.37
N LEU A 128 25.35 -7.03 32.86
CA LEU A 128 25.61 -8.25 32.09
C LEU A 128 24.67 -8.39 30.89
N HIS A 129 23.37 -8.15 31.09
CA HIS A 129 22.37 -8.26 30.01
C HIS A 129 22.11 -6.95 29.27
N HIS A 130 22.89 -5.89 29.52
CA HIS A 130 22.72 -4.57 28.89
C HIS A 130 21.30 -3.98 29.02
N VAL A 131 20.66 -4.16 30.18
CA VAL A 131 19.27 -3.73 30.46
C VAL A 131 19.20 -2.84 31.69
N SER A 132 18.07 -2.17 31.91
CA SER A 132 17.88 -1.38 33.14
C SER A 132 17.58 -2.29 34.34
N GLN A 133 17.93 -1.84 35.55
CA GLN A 133 17.58 -2.54 36.80
C GLN A 133 16.06 -2.76 36.94
N HIS A 134 15.24 -1.92 36.30
CA HIS A 134 13.78 -2.10 36.26
C HIS A 134 13.38 -3.37 35.51
N ILE A 135 14.03 -3.67 34.38
CA ILE A 135 13.78 -4.89 33.60
C ILE A 135 14.21 -6.14 34.39
N VAL A 136 15.34 -6.09 35.09
CA VAL A 136 15.79 -7.20 35.95
C VAL A 136 14.80 -7.47 37.07
N ARG A 137 14.37 -6.43 37.80
CA ARG A 137 13.32 -6.57 38.85
C ARG A 137 12.01 -7.11 38.28
N GLN A 138 11.66 -6.69 37.07
CA GLN A 138 10.46 -7.16 36.38
C GLN A 138 10.54 -8.63 35.96
N ALA A 139 11.71 -9.10 35.51
CA ALA A 139 11.97 -10.49 35.16
C ALA A 139 12.00 -11.42 36.38
N LEU A 140 12.49 -10.92 37.52
CA LEU A 140 12.44 -11.63 38.80
C LEU A 140 11.01 -11.72 39.35
N ALA A 141 10.18 -10.69 39.12
CA ALA A 141 8.79 -10.65 39.59
C ALA A 141 7.83 -11.48 38.74
N SER A 142 8.06 -11.61 37.43
CA SER A 142 7.21 -12.40 36.52
C SER A 142 8.03 -13.05 35.40
N PRO A 143 7.82 -14.35 35.12
CA PRO A 143 8.51 -15.05 34.04
C PRO A 143 8.04 -14.58 32.65
N THR A 144 6.84 -14.01 32.55
CA THR A 144 6.29 -13.46 31.31
C THR A 144 6.37 -11.94 31.32
N PRO A 145 6.96 -11.31 30.27
CA PRO A 145 7.03 -9.86 30.17
C PRO A 145 5.61 -9.28 29.96
N PRO A 146 5.27 -8.15 30.59
CA PRO A 146 3.94 -7.57 30.43
C PRO A 146 3.71 -7.11 28.99
N PRO A 147 2.45 -7.13 28.52
CA PRO A 147 2.12 -6.70 27.18
C PRO A 147 2.57 -5.25 26.97
N ARG A 148 3.08 -4.97 25.78
CA ARG A 148 3.53 -3.61 25.41
C ARG A 148 2.36 -2.64 25.60
N LYS A 149 2.57 -1.59 26.40
CA LYS A 149 1.59 -0.50 26.54
C LYS A 149 1.21 0.00 25.15
N GLN A 150 -0.07 -0.11 24.82
CA GLN A 150 -0.60 0.47 23.60
C GLN A 150 -0.53 1.99 23.75
N ARG A 151 0.07 2.65 22.76
CA ARG A 151 -0.02 4.11 22.73
C ARG A 151 -1.41 4.48 22.23
N PRO A 152 -2.12 5.41 22.89
CA PRO A 152 -3.38 5.90 22.35
C PRO A 152 -3.15 6.46 20.94
N ALA A 153 -4.12 6.29 20.05
CA ALA A 153 -4.07 6.87 18.72
C ALA A 153 -3.99 8.39 18.87
N ILE A 154 -2.86 8.98 18.52
CA ILE A 154 -2.72 10.44 18.50
C ILE A 154 -3.49 10.92 17.27
N GLU A 155 -4.69 11.44 17.47
CA GLU A 155 -5.42 12.13 16.42
C GLU A 155 -4.79 13.50 16.23
N GLY A 156 -3.99 13.66 15.16
CA GLY A 156 -3.37 14.94 14.86
C GLY A 156 -4.44 16.01 14.55
N PRO A 157 -4.22 17.28 14.91
CA PRO A 157 -5.19 18.37 14.71
C PRO A 157 -5.60 18.57 13.25
N ALA A 158 -4.76 18.17 12.30
CA ALA A 158 -5.07 18.17 10.87
C ALA A 158 -6.18 17.18 10.48
N LYS A 159 -6.32 16.05 11.20
CA LYS A 159 -7.39 15.06 10.99
C LYS A 159 -8.74 15.67 11.39
N GLY A 160 -8.79 16.37 12.52
CA GLY A 160 -10.00 17.04 13.00
C GLY A 160 -10.50 18.18 12.11
N ARG A 161 -9.60 18.94 11.48
CA ARG A 161 -10.00 20.06 10.59
C ARG A 161 -10.67 19.60 9.29
N VAL A 162 -10.26 18.46 8.73
CA VAL A 162 -10.67 18.04 7.37
C VAL A 162 -11.58 16.81 7.37
N GLY A 163 -11.65 16.08 8.48
CA GLY A 163 -12.57 14.95 8.64
C GLY A 163 -14.01 15.28 8.24
N PRO A 164 -14.65 16.34 8.79
CA PRO A 164 -16.05 16.66 8.47
C PRO A 164 -16.30 16.93 6.98
N ALA A 165 -15.34 17.55 6.28
CA ALA A 165 -15.45 17.79 4.84
C ALA A 165 -15.31 16.48 4.05
N ILE A 166 -14.43 15.57 4.49
CA ILE A 166 -14.32 14.24 3.89
C ILE A 166 -15.63 13.48 4.10
N ASP A 167 -16.15 13.45 5.33
CA ASP A 167 -17.38 12.72 5.67
C ASP A 167 -18.56 13.21 4.83
N ALA A 168 -18.73 14.53 4.67
CA ALA A 168 -19.76 15.11 3.80
C ALA A 168 -19.64 14.66 2.33
N ILE A 169 -18.42 14.62 1.78
CA ILE A 169 -18.18 14.13 0.41
C ILE A 169 -18.51 12.63 0.32
N LEU A 170 -18.18 11.85 1.35
CA LEU A 170 -18.47 10.42 1.40
C LEU A 170 -19.98 10.17 1.46
N ASP A 171 -20.71 10.90 2.30
CA ASP A 171 -22.16 10.76 2.48
C ASP A 171 -22.92 11.15 1.20
N GLU A 172 -22.55 12.28 0.57
CA GLU A 172 -23.14 12.71 -0.70
C GLU A 172 -22.90 11.68 -1.82
N HIS A 173 -21.68 11.14 -1.89
CA HIS A 173 -21.35 10.14 -2.89
C HIS A 173 -22.09 8.82 -2.63
N ALA A 174 -22.18 8.39 -1.37
CA ALA A 174 -22.92 7.20 -0.95
C ALA A 174 -24.42 7.34 -1.26
N ALA A 175 -25.02 8.51 -1.01
CA ALA A 175 -26.41 8.79 -1.34
C ALA A 175 -26.67 8.69 -2.86
N THR A 176 -25.72 9.15 -3.68
CA THR A 176 -25.86 9.18 -5.14
C THR A 176 -25.51 7.83 -5.81
N HIS A 177 -24.64 7.03 -5.19
CA HIS A 177 -24.09 5.79 -5.77
C HIS A 177 -24.38 4.55 -4.91
N ALA A 178 -25.57 4.48 -4.31
CA ALA A 178 -26.07 3.30 -3.58
C ALA A 178 -25.10 2.75 -2.50
N GLY A 179 -24.49 3.64 -1.72
CA GLY A 179 -23.57 3.29 -0.63
C GLY A 179 -22.12 3.03 -1.04
N GLN A 180 -21.76 3.24 -2.30
CA GLN A 180 -20.38 3.10 -2.77
C GLN A 180 -19.49 4.24 -2.25
N LEU A 181 -18.20 3.94 -2.09
CA LEU A 181 -17.18 4.92 -1.72
C LEU A 181 -16.57 5.60 -2.95
N PRO A 182 -16.38 6.93 -2.93
CA PRO A 182 -15.71 7.63 -4.01
C PRO A 182 -14.23 7.24 -4.10
N PRO A 183 -13.60 7.38 -5.29
CA PRO A 183 -12.15 7.26 -5.41
C PRO A 183 -11.42 8.28 -4.53
N VAL A 184 -10.28 7.89 -3.94
CA VAL A 184 -9.44 8.78 -3.10
C VAL A 184 -9.06 10.06 -3.87
N ARG A 185 -8.83 9.92 -5.18
CA ARG A 185 -8.53 11.05 -6.07
C ARG A 185 -9.68 12.06 -6.12
N LEU A 186 -10.92 11.60 -6.25
CA LEU A 186 -12.09 12.47 -6.32
C LEU A 186 -12.27 13.25 -5.01
N VAL A 187 -12.15 12.57 -3.86
CA VAL A 187 -12.22 13.22 -2.55
C VAL A 187 -11.12 14.27 -2.40
N TRP A 188 -9.89 13.94 -2.79
CA TRP A 188 -8.76 14.86 -2.72
C TRP A 188 -8.93 16.08 -3.65
N GLU A 189 -9.44 15.89 -4.87
CA GLU A 189 -9.73 16.98 -5.81
C GLU A 189 -10.86 17.89 -5.29
N ARG A 190 -11.97 17.33 -4.80
CA ARG A 190 -13.07 18.12 -4.18
C ARG A 190 -12.61 18.89 -2.95
N LEU A 191 -11.78 18.29 -2.09
CA LEU A 191 -11.22 19.00 -0.95
C LEU A 191 -10.40 20.24 -1.34
N LEU A 192 -9.64 20.16 -2.44
CA LEU A 192 -8.85 21.27 -2.96
C LEU A 192 -9.71 22.32 -3.67
N ASP A 193 -10.69 21.88 -4.44
CA ASP A 193 -11.46 22.74 -5.34
C ASP A 193 -12.64 23.42 -4.63
N GLU A 194 -13.36 22.70 -3.76
CA GLU A 194 -14.61 23.14 -3.13
C GLU A 194 -14.39 23.56 -1.67
N HIS A 195 -13.54 22.85 -0.92
CA HIS A 195 -13.38 23.05 0.53
C HIS A 195 -12.15 23.88 0.92
N ASP A 196 -11.36 24.36 -0.04
CA ASP A 196 -10.14 25.15 0.22
C ASP A 196 -9.15 24.45 1.18
N ALA A 197 -9.20 23.12 1.25
CA ALA A 197 -8.45 22.35 2.24
C ALA A 197 -7.08 21.97 1.68
N THR A 198 -6.01 22.38 2.38
CA THR A 198 -4.64 21.97 2.05
C THR A 198 -4.32 20.65 2.72
N VAL A 199 -4.50 19.55 1.97
CA VAL A 199 -4.29 18.19 2.48
C VAL A 199 -3.46 17.36 1.53
N ALA A 200 -2.50 16.63 2.09
CA ALA A 200 -1.73 15.65 1.34
C ALA A 200 -2.62 14.45 0.96
N TYR A 201 -2.45 13.94 -0.27
CA TYR A 201 -3.17 12.76 -0.76
C TYR A 201 -3.10 11.57 0.21
N ALA A 202 -1.93 11.32 0.82
CA ALA A 202 -1.72 10.25 1.79
C ALA A 202 -2.59 10.40 3.06
N THR A 203 -2.91 11.62 3.47
CA THR A 203 -3.81 11.88 4.62
C THR A 203 -5.23 11.47 4.29
N VAL A 204 -5.73 11.81 3.09
CA VAL A 204 -7.05 11.38 2.61
C VAL A 204 -7.10 9.86 2.45
N HIS A 205 -6.08 9.27 1.83
CA HIS A 205 -5.97 7.82 1.69
C HIS A 205 -5.99 7.11 3.07
N ARG A 206 -5.22 7.61 4.05
CA ARG A 206 -5.21 7.07 5.41
C ARG A 206 -6.58 7.21 6.08
N TYR A 207 -7.20 8.38 5.96
CA TYR A 207 -8.51 8.65 6.53
C TYR A 207 -9.57 7.69 5.99
N MET A 208 -9.64 7.56 4.66
CA MET A 208 -10.56 6.63 4.00
C MET A 208 -10.28 5.17 4.35
N SER A 209 -9.02 4.77 4.48
CA SER A 209 -8.64 3.42 4.92
C SER A 209 -9.03 3.11 6.37
N SER A 210 -9.23 4.12 7.21
CA SER A 210 -9.77 3.97 8.56
C SER A 210 -11.27 4.23 8.66
N HIS A 211 -11.96 4.54 7.55
CA HIS A 211 -13.36 4.94 7.57
C HIS A 211 -14.28 3.72 7.72
N PRO A 212 -15.37 3.79 8.54
CA PRO A 212 -16.29 2.67 8.78
C PRO A 212 -16.90 2.07 7.52
N LEU A 213 -17.19 2.89 6.51
CA LEU A 213 -17.71 2.43 5.21
C LEU A 213 -16.74 1.51 4.44
N LYS A 214 -15.43 1.59 4.72
CA LYS A 214 -14.41 0.73 4.09
C LYS A 214 -14.06 -0.48 4.96
N ASN A 215 -14.24 -0.38 6.27
CA ASN A 215 -14.04 -1.44 7.26
C ASN A 215 -15.21 -1.42 8.27
N PRO A 216 -16.35 -2.06 7.98
CA PRO A 216 -17.51 -2.06 8.89
C PRO A 216 -17.20 -2.66 10.27
N ASP A 217 -16.17 -3.50 10.36
CA ASP A 217 -15.67 -4.09 11.61
C ASP A 217 -14.96 -3.08 12.53
N THR A 218 -14.70 -1.83 12.10
CA THR A 218 -14.07 -0.81 12.97
C THR A 218 -15.03 -0.13 13.93
N LEU A 219 -16.35 -0.28 13.74
CA LEU A 219 -17.37 0.16 14.70
C LEU A 219 -17.51 -0.80 15.89
N THR A 220 -17.09 -2.06 15.75
CA THR A 220 -16.94 -3.00 16.86
C THR A 220 -15.53 -2.88 17.42
N SER A 221 -15.29 -1.78 18.15
CA SER A 221 -14.14 -1.68 19.05
C SER A 221 -14.19 -2.86 20.02
N HIS A 222 -13.44 -3.92 19.73
CA HIS A 222 -13.18 -5.01 20.67
C HIS A 222 -12.15 -4.51 21.67
N PRO A 223 -12.49 -4.33 22.95
CA PRO A 223 -11.49 -4.20 23.99
C PRO A 223 -10.87 -5.59 24.18
N GLY A 224 -9.56 -5.70 23.95
CA GLY A 224 -8.81 -6.91 24.27
C GLY A 224 -8.44 -7.73 23.04
N ARG A 225 -7.27 -7.44 22.50
CA ARG A 225 -6.56 -8.34 21.59
C ARG A 225 -5.98 -9.48 22.44
N THR A 226 -6.73 -10.57 22.57
CA THR A 226 -6.24 -11.81 23.18
C THR A 226 -5.36 -12.52 22.16
N SER A 227 -4.12 -12.76 22.53
CA SER A 227 -3.18 -13.61 21.82
C SER A 227 -3.80 -15.00 21.61
N GLY A 228 -4.08 -15.38 20.36
CA GLY A 228 -4.55 -16.72 20.03
C GLY A 228 -4.86 -16.90 18.54
N ASN A 229 -4.00 -17.63 17.84
CA ASN A 229 -4.19 -18.21 16.50
C ASN A 229 -4.66 -17.27 15.37
N SER A 230 -3.70 -16.69 14.65
CA SER A 230 -3.91 -16.07 13.32
C SER A 230 -4.48 -17.03 12.27
N LEU A 231 -4.40 -18.35 12.49
CA LEU A 231 -5.06 -19.37 11.65
C LEU A 231 -6.57 -19.48 11.91
N ALA A 232 -7.06 -19.04 13.07
CA ALA A 232 -8.48 -18.99 13.37
C ALA A 232 -9.15 -17.73 12.81
N GLU A 233 -8.44 -16.60 12.73
CA GLU A 233 -8.92 -15.37 12.06
C GLU A 233 -9.11 -15.56 10.54
N SER A 234 -8.39 -16.49 9.90
CA SER A 234 -8.68 -16.89 8.52
C SER A 234 -10.01 -17.64 8.31
N ARG A 235 -10.80 -17.89 9.37
CA ARG A 235 -12.16 -18.48 9.28
C ARG A 235 -13.30 -17.46 9.24
N GLN A 236 -13.04 -16.17 9.47
CA GLN A 236 -14.03 -15.09 9.34
C GLN A 236 -13.37 -13.97 8.54
N THR A 237 -13.57 -13.78 7.24
CA THR A 237 -14.83 -13.57 6.53
C THR A 237 -14.67 -13.94 5.04
N PHE A 238 -15.10 -15.15 4.65
CA PHE A 238 -15.50 -15.42 3.27
C PHE A 238 -16.82 -16.19 3.35
N GLN A 239 -17.91 -15.51 3.04
CA GLN A 239 -19.24 -16.13 3.02
C GLN A 239 -19.21 -17.34 2.06
N PRO A 240 -19.75 -18.51 2.46
CA PRO A 240 -19.89 -19.66 1.57
C PRO A 240 -20.61 -19.23 0.27
N GLY A 241 -19.96 -19.41 -0.89
CA GLY A 241 -20.56 -19.13 -2.19
C GLY A 241 -20.08 -17.86 -2.93
N VAL A 242 -19.23 -17.02 -2.35
CA VAL A 242 -18.63 -15.85 -3.05
C VAL A 242 -17.84 -16.28 -4.28
N PHE A 243 -17.02 -17.33 -4.17
CA PHE A 243 -16.27 -17.87 -5.32
C PHE A 243 -17.18 -18.47 -6.39
N LYS A 244 -18.30 -19.10 -6.01
CA LYS A 244 -19.32 -19.58 -6.97
C LYS A 244 -19.93 -18.42 -7.76
N HIS A 245 -20.21 -17.29 -7.11
CA HIS A 245 -20.68 -16.08 -7.78
C HIS A 245 -19.64 -15.51 -8.75
N HIS A 246 -18.38 -15.38 -8.33
CA HIS A 246 -17.31 -14.91 -9.22
C HIS A 246 -17.04 -15.86 -10.39
N ARG A 247 -17.13 -17.18 -10.19
CA ARG A 247 -17.05 -18.17 -11.28
C ARG A 247 -18.16 -17.97 -12.30
N ALA A 248 -19.39 -17.75 -11.85
CA ALA A 248 -20.52 -17.47 -12.74
C ALA A 248 -20.31 -16.17 -13.53
N LEU A 249 -19.87 -15.10 -12.85
CA LEU A 249 -19.55 -13.81 -13.49
C LEU A 249 -18.44 -13.96 -14.55
N LEU A 250 -17.31 -14.58 -14.20
CA LEU A 250 -16.20 -14.76 -15.14
C LEU A 250 -16.59 -15.66 -16.32
N THR A 251 -17.51 -16.61 -16.11
CA THR A 251 -18.08 -17.42 -17.20
C THR A 251 -18.93 -16.57 -18.14
N ALA A 252 -19.74 -15.64 -17.60
CA ALA A 252 -20.52 -14.71 -18.41
C ALA A 252 -19.62 -13.74 -19.19
N VAL A 253 -18.60 -13.17 -18.53
CA VAL A 253 -17.61 -12.26 -19.14
C VAL A 253 -16.86 -12.95 -20.27
N ARG A 254 -16.47 -14.21 -20.11
CA ARG A 254 -15.82 -14.98 -21.18
C ARG A 254 -16.74 -15.23 -22.38
N ARG A 255 -18.05 -15.42 -22.15
CA ARG A 255 -19.04 -15.68 -23.22
C ARG A 255 -19.40 -14.42 -23.99
N GLU A 256 -19.59 -13.31 -23.28
CA GLU A 256 -20.07 -12.04 -23.83
C GLU A 256 -19.17 -10.86 -23.40
N PRO A 257 -17.87 -10.82 -23.79
CA PRO A 257 -16.92 -9.82 -23.32
C PRO A 257 -17.37 -8.38 -23.61
N ALA A 258 -17.95 -8.14 -24.80
CA ALA A 258 -18.45 -6.82 -25.21
C ALA A 258 -19.55 -6.29 -24.29
N ARG A 259 -20.40 -7.16 -23.73
CA ARG A 259 -21.47 -6.78 -22.78
C ARG A 259 -20.91 -6.25 -21.45
N HIS A 260 -19.67 -6.63 -21.15
CA HIS A 260 -18.95 -6.21 -19.96
C HIS A 260 -17.90 -5.12 -20.26
N GLY A 261 -17.98 -4.49 -21.45
CA GLY A 261 -17.14 -3.36 -21.82
C GLY A 261 -15.69 -3.72 -22.14
N ILE A 262 -15.41 -4.99 -22.46
CA ILE A 262 -14.07 -5.45 -22.85
C ILE A 262 -14.07 -6.05 -24.26
N ASP A 263 -12.94 -5.94 -24.95
CA ASP A 263 -12.76 -6.44 -26.33
C ASP A 263 -12.41 -7.93 -26.39
N GLY A 264 -12.25 -8.59 -25.24
CA GLY A 264 -11.93 -10.02 -25.15
C GLY A 264 -10.45 -10.34 -25.35
N THR A 265 -9.59 -9.33 -25.54
CA THR A 265 -8.13 -9.52 -25.60
C THR A 265 -7.58 -9.93 -24.23
N PHE A 266 -6.38 -10.52 -24.22
CA PHE A 266 -5.75 -10.92 -22.96
C PHE A 266 -5.48 -9.72 -22.04
N ALA A 267 -5.13 -8.57 -22.62
CA ALA A 267 -4.85 -7.35 -21.87
C ALA A 267 -6.11 -6.81 -21.17
N THR A 268 -7.24 -6.70 -21.87
CA THR A 268 -8.48 -6.19 -21.28
C THR A 268 -9.10 -7.18 -20.30
N ALA A 269 -9.01 -8.49 -20.56
CA ALA A 269 -9.43 -9.51 -19.60
C ALA A 269 -8.60 -9.44 -18.30
N THR A 270 -7.28 -9.27 -18.41
CA THR A 270 -6.39 -9.09 -17.26
C THR A 270 -6.76 -7.83 -16.48
N ALA A 271 -6.97 -6.70 -17.16
CA ALA A 271 -7.38 -5.44 -16.54
C ALA A 271 -8.73 -5.55 -15.83
N PHE A 272 -9.71 -6.23 -16.45
CA PHE A 272 -11.01 -6.49 -15.85
C PHE A 272 -10.91 -7.31 -14.56
N ILE A 273 -10.12 -8.39 -14.58
CA ILE A 273 -9.92 -9.27 -13.42
C ILE A 273 -9.18 -8.54 -12.29
N LEU A 274 -8.17 -7.72 -12.60
CA LEU A 274 -7.51 -6.86 -11.62
C LEU A 274 -8.49 -5.85 -11.00
N GLY A 275 -9.38 -5.27 -11.81
CA GLY A 275 -10.45 -4.39 -11.32
C GLY A 275 -11.42 -5.11 -10.38
N LEU A 276 -11.81 -6.33 -10.74
CA LEU A 276 -12.68 -7.17 -9.91
C LEU A 276 -12.00 -7.52 -8.57
N ASP A 277 -10.73 -7.91 -8.59
CA ASP A 277 -9.95 -8.22 -7.39
C ASP A 277 -9.79 -7.00 -6.49
N ALA A 278 -9.45 -5.84 -7.06
CA ALA A 278 -9.38 -4.58 -6.34
C ALA A 278 -10.71 -4.22 -5.67
N GLY A 279 -11.85 -4.49 -6.33
CA GLY A 279 -13.19 -4.34 -5.76
C GLY A 279 -13.45 -5.24 -4.54
N THR A 280 -12.73 -6.36 -4.42
CA THR A 280 -12.75 -7.24 -3.24
C THR A 280 -11.66 -6.93 -2.21
N SER A 281 -11.03 -5.75 -2.30
CA SER A 281 -9.84 -5.40 -1.50
C SER A 281 -8.69 -6.40 -1.67
N TRP A 282 -8.48 -6.91 -2.90
CA TRP A 282 -7.41 -7.85 -3.27
C TRP A 282 -7.53 -9.25 -2.64
N HIS A 283 -8.69 -9.57 -2.07
CA HIS A 283 -8.91 -10.85 -1.43
C HIS A 283 -9.26 -11.97 -2.42
N MET A 284 -9.91 -11.65 -3.54
CA MET A 284 -10.36 -12.64 -4.52
C MET A 284 -9.19 -13.46 -5.07
N LEU A 285 -8.08 -12.79 -5.42
CA LEU A 285 -6.88 -13.42 -5.97
C LEU A 285 -5.78 -13.69 -4.94
N THR A 286 -6.03 -13.51 -3.64
CA THR A 286 -5.05 -13.88 -2.60
C THR A 286 -4.66 -15.36 -2.72
N GLY A 287 -3.37 -15.64 -2.91
CA GLY A 287 -2.84 -16.99 -3.13
C GLY A 287 -2.81 -17.44 -4.60
N PHE A 288 -3.34 -16.64 -5.54
CA PHE A 288 -3.42 -17.04 -6.95
C PHE A 288 -2.04 -17.14 -7.60
N GLN A 289 -1.16 -16.17 -7.34
CA GLN A 289 0.20 -16.20 -7.88
C GLN A 289 0.98 -17.40 -7.34
N GLU A 290 0.94 -17.64 -6.04
CA GLU A 290 1.59 -18.77 -5.37
C GLU A 290 1.09 -20.10 -5.94
N TRP A 291 -0.22 -20.21 -6.16
CA TRP A 291 -0.83 -21.38 -6.78
C TRP A 291 -0.38 -21.60 -8.23
N LEU A 292 -0.19 -20.54 -9.01
CA LEU A 292 0.35 -20.62 -10.37
C LEU A 292 1.84 -20.98 -10.39
N VAL A 293 2.64 -20.44 -9.46
CA VAL A 293 4.08 -20.74 -9.34
C VAL A 293 4.30 -22.22 -9.08
N VAL A 294 3.57 -22.81 -8.14
CA VAL A 294 3.67 -24.26 -7.85
C VAL A 294 3.33 -25.10 -9.07
N ARG A 295 2.32 -24.70 -9.85
CA ARG A 295 1.91 -25.41 -11.08
C ARG A 295 2.89 -25.27 -12.23
N LEU A 296 3.49 -24.10 -12.39
CA LEU A 296 4.50 -23.86 -13.41
C LEU A 296 5.87 -24.44 -13.00
N GLY A 297 6.10 -24.59 -11.71
CA GLY A 297 7.36 -25.04 -11.13
C GLY A 297 8.48 -23.99 -11.17
N ARG A 298 8.17 -22.74 -11.56
CA ARG A 298 9.11 -21.59 -11.67
C ARG A 298 8.34 -20.27 -11.75
N GLY A 299 9.06 -19.15 -11.80
CA GLY A 299 8.49 -17.82 -12.07
C GLY A 299 7.95 -17.09 -10.84
N HIS A 300 8.54 -17.31 -9.67
CA HIS A 300 8.16 -16.59 -8.43
C HIS A 300 8.30 -15.06 -8.57
N ASP A 301 9.26 -14.62 -9.38
CA ASP A 301 9.57 -13.24 -9.74
C ASP A 301 8.64 -12.66 -10.81
N MET A 302 7.72 -13.45 -11.35
CA MET A 302 6.80 -13.05 -12.41
C MET A 302 5.44 -12.64 -11.87
N THR A 303 4.77 -11.72 -12.58
CA THR A 303 3.35 -11.44 -12.31
C THR A 303 2.48 -12.63 -12.69
N TRP A 304 1.33 -12.79 -12.03
CA TRP A 304 0.39 -13.87 -12.38
C TRP A 304 -0.04 -13.84 -13.85
N ALA A 305 -0.12 -12.67 -14.48
CA ALA A 305 -0.47 -12.56 -15.90
C ALA A 305 0.62 -13.16 -16.81
N ALA A 306 1.90 -12.99 -16.45
CA ALA A 306 3.00 -13.64 -17.14
C ALA A 306 3.00 -15.17 -16.90
N LEU A 307 2.72 -15.61 -15.67
CA LEU A 307 2.59 -17.04 -15.34
C LEU A 307 1.48 -17.72 -16.15
N VAL A 308 0.33 -17.07 -16.31
CA VAL A 308 -0.77 -17.58 -17.16
C VAL A 308 -0.33 -17.75 -18.61
N ARG A 309 0.45 -16.83 -19.15
CA ARG A 309 1.00 -16.95 -20.51
C ARG A 309 2.00 -18.09 -20.65
N HIS A 310 2.84 -18.32 -19.64
CA HIS A 310 3.72 -19.49 -19.61
C HIS A 310 2.96 -20.82 -19.53
N LEU A 311 1.80 -20.83 -18.88
CA LEU A 311 0.92 -21.99 -18.78
C LEU A 311 -0.02 -22.15 -19.99
N ALA A 312 -0.09 -21.17 -20.89
CA ALA A 312 -0.90 -21.23 -22.08
C ALA A 312 -0.23 -22.10 -23.16
N PRO A 313 -1.03 -22.77 -24.01
CA PRO A 313 -0.52 -23.43 -25.21
C PRO A 313 0.35 -22.48 -26.03
N GLY A 314 1.53 -22.93 -26.45
CA GLY A 314 2.50 -22.10 -27.19
C GLY A 314 3.56 -21.42 -26.32
N GLY A 315 3.40 -21.41 -25.00
CA GLY A 315 4.40 -20.87 -24.07
C GLY A 315 4.61 -19.36 -24.20
N TRP A 316 5.84 -18.89 -23.93
CA TRP A 316 6.14 -17.45 -23.95
C TRP A 316 6.32 -16.92 -25.36
N ILE A 317 5.35 -16.13 -25.83
CA ILE A 317 5.38 -15.47 -27.13
C ILE A 317 5.11 -13.97 -26.93
N HIS A 318 6.00 -13.11 -27.42
CA HIS A 318 5.83 -11.65 -27.40
C HIS A 318 6.30 -11.02 -28.73
N PRO A 319 5.48 -10.20 -29.40
CA PRO A 319 4.09 -9.85 -29.06
C PRO A 319 3.14 -11.04 -29.24
N LEU A 320 1.96 -10.99 -28.61
CA LEU A 320 0.95 -12.04 -28.74
C LEU A 320 0.43 -12.09 -30.19
N THR A 321 0.47 -13.27 -30.79
CA THR A 321 -0.27 -13.52 -32.03
C THR A 321 -1.76 -13.71 -31.71
N PRO A 322 -2.69 -13.50 -32.66
CA PRO A 322 -4.13 -13.65 -32.40
C PRO A 322 -4.50 -15.04 -31.83
N ARG A 323 -3.82 -16.09 -32.31
CA ARG A 323 -3.99 -17.45 -31.80
C ARG A 323 -3.46 -17.59 -30.37
N ALA A 324 -2.24 -17.12 -30.10
CA ALA A 324 -1.66 -17.17 -28.76
C ALA A 324 -2.45 -16.31 -27.74
N GLU A 325 -3.06 -15.21 -28.20
CA GLU A 325 -3.95 -14.39 -27.38
C GLU A 325 -5.23 -15.13 -27.00
N THR A 326 -5.85 -15.79 -27.97
CA THR A 326 -7.03 -16.63 -27.74
C THR A 326 -6.71 -17.75 -26.74
N ASP A 327 -5.58 -18.44 -26.93
CA ASP A 327 -5.12 -19.51 -26.05
C ASP A 327 -4.80 -19.00 -24.63
N ALA A 328 -4.22 -17.81 -24.50
CA ALA A 328 -3.94 -17.17 -23.21
C ALA A 328 -5.23 -16.78 -22.47
N VAL A 329 -6.22 -16.22 -23.16
CA VAL A 329 -7.53 -15.87 -22.58
C VAL A 329 -8.26 -17.12 -22.11
N ILE A 330 -8.30 -18.18 -22.93
CA ILE A 330 -8.90 -19.46 -22.55
C ILE A 330 -8.20 -20.04 -21.31
N THR A 331 -6.88 -19.99 -21.29
CA THR A 331 -6.07 -20.48 -20.17
C THR A 331 -6.31 -19.68 -18.90
N LEU A 332 -6.42 -18.35 -18.99
CA LEU A 332 -6.72 -17.47 -17.87
C LEU A 332 -8.03 -17.86 -17.16
N TYR A 333 -9.13 -17.93 -17.91
CA TYR A 333 -10.44 -18.24 -17.32
C TYR A 333 -10.52 -19.68 -16.78
N ARG A 334 -9.82 -20.62 -17.42
CA ARG A 334 -9.68 -21.99 -16.90
C ARG A 334 -8.97 -22.00 -15.55
N LEU A 335 -7.80 -21.37 -15.46
CA LEU A 335 -6.98 -21.32 -14.25
C LEU A 335 -7.71 -20.62 -13.10
N LEU A 336 -8.45 -19.53 -13.37
CA LEU A 336 -9.27 -18.86 -12.36
C LEU A 336 -10.39 -19.77 -11.84
N SER A 337 -11.07 -20.52 -12.71
CA SER A 337 -12.11 -21.46 -12.29
C SER A 337 -11.54 -22.58 -11.41
N GLU A 338 -10.39 -23.15 -11.81
CA GLU A 338 -9.69 -24.18 -11.03
C GLU A 338 -9.17 -23.64 -9.68
N PHE A 339 -8.62 -22.43 -9.66
CA PHE A 339 -8.16 -21.77 -8.44
C PHE A 339 -9.31 -21.48 -7.47
N PHE A 340 -10.42 -20.94 -7.96
CA PHE A 340 -11.60 -20.71 -7.12
C PHE A 340 -12.18 -22.00 -6.55
N HIS A 341 -12.18 -23.09 -7.33
CA HIS A 341 -12.54 -24.40 -6.80
C HIS A 341 -11.58 -24.89 -5.70
N ALA A 342 -10.27 -24.65 -5.84
CA ALA A 342 -9.29 -24.97 -4.80
C ALA A 342 -9.51 -24.13 -3.53
N ARG A 343 -9.85 -22.84 -3.68
CA ARG A 343 -10.15 -21.89 -2.59
C ARG A 343 -11.45 -22.22 -1.85
N GLU A 344 -12.42 -22.83 -2.53
CA GLU A 344 -13.71 -23.27 -1.93
C GLU A 344 -13.56 -24.47 -0.98
N ARG A 345 -12.45 -25.22 -1.04
CA ARG A 345 -12.23 -26.35 -0.13
C ARG A 345 -11.97 -25.86 1.30
N PRO A 346 -12.36 -26.63 2.34
CA PRO A 346 -11.91 -26.38 3.70
C PRO A 346 -10.39 -26.27 3.75
N ASP A 347 -9.89 -25.20 4.38
CA ASP A 347 -8.46 -24.85 4.47
C ASP A 347 -7.76 -24.65 3.11
N GLY A 348 -8.51 -24.39 2.03
CA GLY A 348 -7.99 -24.27 0.66
C GLY A 348 -6.88 -23.24 0.53
N LEU A 349 -7.05 -22.05 1.12
CA LEU A 349 -6.03 -21.01 1.10
C LEU A 349 -4.77 -21.42 1.88
N ALA A 350 -4.95 -22.01 3.06
CA ALA A 350 -3.82 -22.47 3.88
C ALA A 350 -3.02 -23.57 3.17
N ARG A 351 -3.71 -24.45 2.43
CA ARG A 351 -3.07 -25.48 1.60
C ARG A 351 -2.26 -24.86 0.45
N ILE A 352 -2.80 -23.86 -0.23
CA ILE A 352 -2.08 -23.16 -1.32
C ILE A 352 -0.75 -22.58 -0.82
N PHE A 353 -0.78 -21.86 0.31
CA PHE A 353 0.44 -21.30 0.89
C PHE A 353 1.39 -22.38 1.42
N ARG A 354 0.88 -23.49 1.95
CA ARG A 354 1.70 -24.63 2.37
C ARG A 354 2.42 -25.27 1.18
N ASP A 355 1.71 -25.55 0.09
CA ASP A 355 2.26 -26.16 -1.11
C ASP A 355 3.33 -25.23 -1.73
N TYR A 356 3.07 -23.92 -1.71
CA TYR A 356 4.02 -22.92 -2.16
C TYR A 356 5.26 -22.80 -1.27
N GLN A 357 5.11 -22.84 0.06
CA GLN A 357 6.24 -22.89 1.00
C GLN A 357 7.07 -24.16 0.81
N ALA A 358 6.43 -25.32 0.62
CA ALA A 358 7.14 -26.56 0.29
C ALA A 358 7.89 -26.43 -1.04
N TRP A 359 7.29 -25.83 -2.07
CA TRP A 359 7.98 -25.56 -3.32
C TRP A 359 9.19 -24.63 -3.14
N LEU A 360 9.06 -23.55 -2.36
CA LEU A 360 10.17 -22.63 -2.05
C LEU A 360 11.35 -23.37 -1.41
N THR A 361 11.10 -24.25 -0.44
CA THR A 361 12.16 -25.03 0.22
C THR A 361 12.96 -25.95 -0.69
N THR A 362 12.43 -26.32 -1.87
CA THR A 362 13.15 -27.12 -2.86
C THR A 362 14.03 -26.28 -3.79
N GLN A 363 13.93 -24.95 -3.74
CA GLN A 363 14.72 -24.07 -4.59
C GLN A 363 16.10 -23.83 -3.99
N ALA A 364 17.15 -24.03 -4.79
CA ALA A 364 18.54 -23.85 -4.35
C ALA A 364 18.83 -22.45 -3.79
N TRP A 365 18.14 -21.42 -4.29
CA TRP A 365 18.29 -20.03 -3.85
C TRP A 365 17.51 -19.71 -2.55
N TYR A 366 16.57 -20.55 -2.13
CA TYR A 366 15.79 -20.33 -0.91
C TYR A 366 16.53 -20.80 0.36
N GLN A 367 17.55 -21.65 0.21
CA GLN A 367 18.33 -22.19 1.32
C GLN A 367 19.42 -21.25 1.87
N PHE A 368 19.47 -19.99 1.43
CA PHE A 368 20.43 -19.01 1.96
C PHE A 368 19.90 -18.30 3.20
N GLU A 369 20.03 -18.95 4.38
CA GLU A 369 20.28 -18.30 5.69
C GLU A 369 20.43 -19.28 6.88
N THR A 370 20.97 -20.49 6.67
CA THR A 370 21.68 -21.20 7.74
C THR A 370 23.16 -21.19 7.42
N THR A 371 23.83 -20.13 7.85
CA THR A 371 25.28 -20.15 7.97
C THR A 371 25.62 -21.33 8.89
N GLU A 372 26.19 -22.40 8.33
CA GLU A 372 26.86 -23.43 9.11
C GLU A 372 27.81 -22.71 10.10
N PRO A 373 27.76 -23.02 11.41
CA PRO A 373 28.72 -22.48 12.34
C PRO A 373 30.10 -22.95 11.90
N ASN A 374 30.84 -22.01 11.31
CA ASN A 374 32.21 -22.17 10.87
C ASN A 374 32.99 -22.85 12.00
N GLN A 375 33.53 -24.04 11.72
CA GLN A 375 34.53 -24.67 12.55
C GLN A 375 35.71 -23.72 12.63
N ILE A 376 35.78 -22.98 13.73
CA ILE A 376 37.00 -22.33 14.18
C ILE A 376 37.79 -23.44 14.87
N ASN A 377 38.74 -24.00 14.15
CA ASN A 377 39.96 -24.59 14.70
C ASN A 377 41.15 -23.97 13.98
#